data_AF-A0A6G0U859-F1
#
_entry.id   AF-A0A6G0U859-F1
#
_cell.length_a   1.000
_cell.length_b   1.000
_cell.length_c   1.000
_cell.angle_alpha   90.00
_cell.angle_beta   90.00
_cell.angle_gamma   90.00
#
_symmetry.space_group_name_H-M   'P 1'
#
loop_
_entity.id
_entity.type
_entity.pdbx_description
1 polymer ?
#
loop_
_entity_poly.entity_id
_entity_poly.type
_entity_poly.pdbx_seq_one_letter_code
_entity_poly.pdbx_strand_id
1 'polypeptide(L)'
;MLENVNDVSITTDMWTSDSTRSYITVTCHFIFNDCLYSPVLATEEVKESHTGENIASALSNIFNEWNISNKIVTIVSDNGANIKHAINNHLLKYHHPCVAHTLNLSVNESINQNTDNLATEKLKEFQKQMGLPELKVKQDVSTRWNSSLNMIERLIQIKNPLSAAMSSLRRASNCLTSNEWDIITDCAPILKPFESLTIELSGEKYPTLSLVIPLVRGLQYTVRKVRPETDAGILLQSSLLDVVSRRLGSLEKNKIVSKSTLLDPKLKKTAFGLEDNANNAQQWLVDELTSIISINNGANDNNIENINETPASLTSTGSSYSL
;
A
#
# COMPACT_ATOMS: atom_id res chain seq x y z
N MET A 1 3.10 15.81 20.47
CA MET A 1 3.24 15.89 18.99
C MET A 1 1.91 15.59 18.32
N LEU A 2 1.34 14.39 18.52
CA LEU A 2 0.06 13.97 17.94
C LEU A 2 -1.13 14.89 18.28
N GLU A 3 -1.12 15.52 19.46
CA GLU A 3 -2.11 16.52 19.87
C GLU A 3 -2.17 17.73 18.93
N ASN A 4 -1.01 18.18 18.42
CA ASN A 4 -0.86 19.39 17.60
C ASN A 4 -1.04 19.14 16.10
N VAL A 5 -1.46 17.94 15.71
CA VAL A 5 -1.73 17.58 14.31
C VAL A 5 -3.24 17.45 14.14
N ASN A 6 -3.77 17.97 13.04
CA ASN A 6 -5.21 17.91 12.73
C ASN A 6 -5.60 16.61 12.03
N ASP A 7 -4.72 16.09 11.17
CA ASP A 7 -5.00 14.97 10.27
C ASP A 7 -3.96 13.87 10.42
N VAL A 8 -4.43 12.63 10.56
CA VAL A 8 -3.59 11.44 10.60
C VAL A 8 -4.10 10.38 9.63
N SER A 9 -3.19 9.55 9.13
CA SER A 9 -3.51 8.34 8.38
C SER A 9 -3.06 7.13 9.17
N ILE A 10 -3.81 6.03 9.11
CA ILE A 10 -3.48 4.81 9.84
C ILE A 10 -3.08 3.73 8.84
N THR A 11 -2.04 2.97 9.15
CA THR A 11 -1.86 1.64 8.57
C THR A 11 -2.10 0.61 9.67
N THR A 12 -2.75 -0.48 9.30
CA THR A 12 -2.97 -1.59 10.22
C THR A 12 -2.71 -2.91 9.52
N ASP A 13 -2.02 -3.79 10.25
CA ASP A 13 -1.68 -5.12 9.79
C ASP A 13 -2.18 -6.14 10.82
N MET A 14 -2.85 -7.18 10.33
CA MET A 14 -3.27 -8.31 11.14
C MET A 14 -2.42 -9.50 10.77
N TRP A 15 -1.76 -10.07 11.78
CA TRP A 15 -0.80 -11.14 11.56
C TRP A 15 -0.93 -12.20 12.65
N THR A 16 -0.59 -13.44 12.29
CA THR A 16 -0.60 -14.56 13.20
C THR A 16 0.83 -14.92 13.58
N SER A 17 1.13 -14.95 14.86
CA SER A 17 2.41 -15.37 15.41
C SER A 17 2.66 -16.87 15.21
N ASP A 18 3.91 -17.30 15.37
CA ASP A 18 4.28 -18.73 15.36
C ASP A 18 3.55 -19.54 16.45
N SER A 19 3.12 -18.87 17.52
CA SER A 19 2.30 -19.47 18.58
C SER A 19 0.81 -19.56 18.24
N THR A 20 0.44 -19.35 16.98
CA THR A 20 -0.94 -19.35 16.44
C THR A 20 -1.87 -18.29 17.06
N ARG A 21 -1.27 -17.29 17.71
CA ARG A 21 -2.00 -16.13 18.25
C ARG A 21 -2.06 -15.02 17.22
N SER A 22 -3.21 -14.40 17.09
CA SER A 22 -3.43 -13.31 16.16
C SER A 22 -3.24 -11.96 16.83
N TYR A 23 -2.56 -11.06 16.13
CA TYR A 23 -2.24 -9.73 16.59
C TYR A 23 -2.73 -8.70 15.57
N ILE A 24 -3.06 -7.52 16.07
CA ILE A 24 -3.27 -6.33 15.25
C ILE A 24 -2.22 -5.29 15.63
N THR A 25 -1.50 -4.80 14.64
CA THR A 25 -0.56 -3.68 14.79
C THR A 25 -1.17 -2.45 14.14
N VAL A 26 -1.11 -1.32 14.84
CA VAL A 26 -1.64 -0.03 14.38
C VAL A 26 -0.50 0.98 14.34
N THR A 27 -0.22 1.52 13.17
CA THR A 27 0.78 2.57 12.95
C THR A 27 0.09 3.84 12.51
N CYS A 28 0.46 4.95 13.14
CA CYS A 28 -0.08 6.26 12.83
C CYS A 28 0.92 7.06 12.01
N HIS A 29 0.46 7.65 10.91
CA HIS A 29 1.26 8.42 9.98
C HIS A 29 0.78 9.86 9.96
N PHE A 30 1.70 10.79 10.16
CA PHE A 30 1.38 12.21 10.16
C PHE A 30 2.61 13.06 9.83
N ILE A 31 2.35 14.30 9.41
CA ILE A 31 3.39 15.31 9.16
C ILE A 31 3.39 16.30 10.32
N PHE A 32 4.57 16.56 10.86
CA PHE A 32 4.78 17.57 11.89
C PHE A 32 6.11 18.28 11.63
N ASN A 33 6.12 19.61 11.59
CA ASN A 33 7.31 20.41 11.23
C ASN A 33 7.99 19.92 9.95
N ASP A 34 7.21 19.75 8.87
CA ASP A 34 7.65 19.28 7.55
C ASP A 34 8.32 17.90 7.51
N CYS A 35 8.23 17.13 8.61
CA CYS A 35 8.78 15.79 8.73
C CYS A 35 7.65 14.76 8.83
N LEU A 36 7.80 13.64 8.11
CA LEU A 36 6.91 12.50 8.21
C LEU A 36 7.27 11.67 9.45
N TYR A 37 6.27 11.37 10.27
CA TYR A 37 6.37 10.47 11.42
C TYR A 37 5.47 9.25 11.20
N SER A 38 5.91 8.10 11.69
CA SER A 38 5.19 6.83 11.56
C SER A 38 5.31 5.95 12.82
N PRO A 39 4.94 6.45 14.02
CA PRO A 39 4.99 5.64 15.24
C PRO A 39 3.96 4.49 15.22
N VAL A 40 4.39 3.33 15.71
CA VAL A 40 3.48 2.26 16.11
C VAL A 40 2.76 2.70 17.39
N LEU A 41 1.44 2.78 17.34
CA LEU A 41 0.61 3.15 18.48
C LEU A 41 0.35 1.96 19.40
N ALA A 42 0.10 0.80 18.81
CA ALA A 42 -0.22 -0.41 19.55
C ALA A 42 0.09 -1.67 18.74
N THR A 43 0.37 -2.75 19.46
CA THR A 43 0.32 -4.13 18.94
C THR A 43 -0.40 -4.97 19.98
N GLU A 44 -1.61 -5.39 19.66
CA GLU A 44 -2.51 -6.06 20.60
C GLU A 44 -2.91 -7.44 20.11
N GLU A 45 -3.04 -8.40 21.03
CA GLU A 45 -3.54 -9.73 20.72
C GLU A 45 -5.07 -9.68 20.55
N VAL A 46 -5.56 -10.09 19.38
CA VAL A 46 -7.00 -10.22 19.11
C VAL A 46 -7.42 -11.63 19.50
N LYS A 47 -7.81 -11.79 20.76
CA LYS A 47 -8.19 -13.09 21.36
C LYS A 47 -9.55 -13.62 20.92
N GLU A 48 -10.42 -12.72 20.46
CA GLU A 48 -11.76 -13.07 20.00
C GLU A 48 -11.75 -13.48 18.52
N SER A 49 -12.85 -14.07 18.06
CA SER A 49 -13.07 -14.35 16.64
C SER A 49 -12.81 -13.09 15.80
N HIS A 50 -12.13 -13.24 14.67
CA HIS A 50 -11.77 -12.14 13.75
C HIS A 50 -12.98 -11.59 12.96
N THR A 51 -14.11 -11.33 13.61
CA THR A 51 -15.26 -10.69 12.98
C THR A 51 -15.00 -9.20 12.78
N GLY A 52 -15.77 -8.55 11.90
CA GLY A 52 -15.63 -7.12 11.65
C GLY A 52 -15.88 -6.28 12.90
N GLU A 53 -16.81 -6.70 13.75
CA GLU A 53 -17.16 -6.05 15.03
C GLU A 53 -15.98 -6.04 16.00
N ASN A 54 -15.35 -7.20 16.20
CA ASN A 54 -14.27 -7.34 17.18
C ASN A 54 -13.02 -6.58 16.74
N ILE A 55 -12.70 -6.62 15.44
CA ILE A 55 -11.62 -5.82 14.85
C ILE A 55 -11.91 -4.32 15.02
N ALA A 56 -13.14 -3.88 14.76
CA ALA A 56 -13.53 -2.48 14.93
C ALA A 56 -13.45 -2.04 16.39
N SER A 57 -13.86 -2.89 17.33
CA SER A 57 -13.75 -2.62 18.77
C SER A 57 -12.30 -2.41 19.20
N ALA A 58 -11.40 -3.32 18.80
CA ALA A 58 -9.97 -3.21 19.09
C ALA A 58 -9.37 -1.92 18.52
N LEU A 59 -9.62 -1.63 17.24
CA LEU A 59 -9.16 -0.39 16.61
C LEU A 59 -9.72 0.87 17.29
N SER A 60 -11.01 0.87 17.63
CA SER A 60 -11.68 2.00 18.29
C SER A 60 -11.06 2.29 19.66
N ASN A 61 -10.77 1.25 20.45
CA ASN A 61 -10.13 1.40 21.75
C ASN A 61 -8.77 2.09 21.62
N ILE A 62 -7.92 1.64 20.69
CA ILE A 62 -6.62 2.26 20.40
C ILE A 62 -6.81 3.72 19.95
N PHE A 63 -7.76 4.00 19.04
CA PHE A 63 -7.97 5.37 18.56
C PHE A 63 -8.47 6.32 19.66
N ASN A 64 -9.27 5.83 20.60
CA ASN A 64 -9.77 6.60 21.72
C ASN A 64 -8.69 6.83 22.78
N GLU A 65 -7.85 5.83 23.07
CA GLU A 65 -6.70 5.97 23.97
C GLU A 65 -5.76 7.10 23.53
N TRP A 66 -5.50 7.18 22.22
CA TRP A 66 -4.66 8.22 21.63
C TRP A 66 -5.40 9.51 21.27
N ASN A 67 -6.72 9.58 21.50
CA ASN A 67 -7.59 10.70 21.15
C ASN A 67 -7.45 11.17 19.68
N ILE A 68 -7.39 10.21 18.75
CA ILE A 68 -7.20 10.46 17.32
C ILE A 68 -8.41 10.09 16.45
N SER A 69 -9.46 9.51 17.02
CA SER A 69 -10.63 9.03 16.27
C SER A 69 -11.18 10.06 15.27
N ASN A 70 -11.21 11.35 15.63
CA ASN A 70 -11.72 12.43 14.76
C ASN A 70 -10.67 12.98 13.78
N LYS A 71 -9.39 12.65 13.96
CA LYS A 71 -8.27 13.08 13.12
C LYS A 71 -7.98 12.13 11.96
N ILE A 72 -8.53 10.90 12.01
CA ILE A 72 -8.26 9.86 11.02
C ILE A 72 -8.91 10.21 9.69
N VAL A 73 -8.08 10.45 8.67
CA VAL A 73 -8.49 10.69 7.28
C VAL A 73 -8.75 9.39 6.54
N THR A 74 -7.88 8.40 6.73
CA THR A 74 -7.98 7.09 6.07
C THR A 74 -7.26 6.01 6.87
N ILE A 75 -7.68 4.76 6.64
CA ILE A 75 -7.06 3.56 7.21
C ILE A 75 -6.66 2.63 6.07
N VAL A 76 -5.39 2.27 6.00
CA VAL A 76 -4.82 1.33 5.04
C VAL A 76 -4.68 -0.05 5.68
N SER A 77 -5.13 -1.10 4.99
CA SER A 77 -4.94 -2.50 5.42
C SER A 77 -4.79 -3.46 4.24
N ASP A 78 -4.55 -4.74 4.53
CA ASP A 78 -4.32 -5.86 3.59
C ASP A 78 -5.54 -6.28 2.73
N ASN A 79 -6.65 -5.56 2.76
CA ASN A 79 -7.89 -5.88 2.06
C ASN A 79 -8.66 -7.12 2.55
N GLY A 80 -8.33 -7.67 3.72
CA GLY A 80 -9.12 -8.74 4.33
C GLY A 80 -10.60 -8.33 4.47
N ALA A 81 -11.52 -9.24 4.17
CA ALA A 81 -12.95 -8.94 4.15
C ALA A 81 -13.45 -8.39 5.50
N ASN A 82 -13.00 -8.99 6.60
CA ASN A 82 -13.41 -8.62 7.95
C ASN A 82 -12.84 -7.26 8.37
N ILE A 83 -11.57 -6.96 8.07
CA ILE A 83 -10.99 -5.64 8.39
C ILE A 83 -11.58 -4.53 7.51
N LYS A 84 -11.90 -4.83 6.25
CA LYS A 84 -12.62 -3.89 5.38
C LYS A 84 -14.02 -3.61 5.92
N HIS A 85 -14.73 -4.62 6.41
CA HIS A 85 -16.04 -4.46 7.03
C HIS A 85 -15.94 -3.66 8.34
N ALA A 86 -14.97 -3.98 9.20
CA ALA A 86 -14.66 -3.24 10.43
C ALA A 86 -14.51 -1.74 10.17
N ILE A 87 -13.66 -1.38 9.21
CA ILE A 87 -13.32 0.01 8.91
C ILE A 87 -14.50 0.77 8.29
N ASN A 88 -15.14 0.22 7.27
CA ASN A 88 -16.18 0.96 6.54
C ASN A 88 -17.54 0.94 7.26
N ASN A 89 -17.94 -0.18 7.85
CA ASN A 89 -19.29 -0.37 8.37
C ASN A 89 -19.42 -0.06 9.86
N HIS A 90 -18.38 -0.35 10.66
CA HIS A 90 -18.44 -0.15 12.11
C HIS A 90 -17.74 1.15 12.54
N LEU A 91 -16.53 1.40 12.03
CA LEU A 91 -15.78 2.63 12.34
C LEU A 91 -16.23 3.83 11.51
N LEU A 92 -16.98 3.61 10.42
CA LEU A 92 -17.42 4.63 9.47
C LEU A 92 -16.25 5.49 8.95
N LYS A 93 -15.10 4.85 8.73
CA LYS A 93 -13.89 5.46 8.18
C LYS A 93 -13.65 4.99 6.76
N TYR A 94 -12.87 5.76 6.00
CA TYR A 94 -12.50 5.38 4.65
C TYR A 94 -11.36 4.35 4.66
N HIS A 95 -11.68 3.12 4.24
CA HIS A 95 -10.68 2.09 3.97
C HIS A 95 -9.98 2.35 2.64
N HIS A 96 -8.66 2.49 2.67
CA HIS A 96 -7.83 2.51 1.49
C HIS A 96 -7.12 1.16 1.32
N PRO A 97 -7.25 0.49 0.17
CA PRO A 97 -6.63 -0.81 -0.02
C PRO A 97 -5.10 -0.72 -0.07
N CYS A 98 -4.39 -1.69 0.52
CA CYS A 98 -2.94 -1.77 0.38
C CYS A 98 -2.57 -2.14 -1.06
N VAL A 99 -1.87 -1.23 -1.75
CA VAL A 99 -1.46 -1.43 -3.15
C VAL A 99 -0.44 -2.56 -3.25
N ALA A 100 0.54 -2.63 -2.33
CA ALA A 100 1.53 -3.70 -2.26
C ALA A 100 0.88 -5.09 -2.08
N HIS A 101 -0.10 -5.19 -1.19
CA HIS A 101 -0.87 -6.44 -1.03
C HIS A 101 -1.67 -6.77 -2.29
N THR A 102 -2.30 -5.77 -2.92
CA THR A 102 -3.06 -5.96 -4.15
C THR A 102 -2.17 -6.45 -5.30
N LEU A 103 -0.93 -5.98 -5.40
CA LEU A 103 0.06 -6.47 -6.36
C LEU A 103 0.44 -7.91 -6.09
N ASN A 104 0.65 -8.28 -4.82
CA ASN A 104 0.88 -9.66 -4.44
C ASN A 104 -0.30 -10.56 -4.84
N LEU A 105 -1.55 -10.11 -4.62
CA LEU A 105 -2.73 -10.83 -5.09
C LEU A 105 -2.75 -10.95 -6.62
N SER A 106 -2.36 -9.90 -7.35
CA SER A 106 -2.29 -9.94 -8.81
C SER A 106 -1.32 -11.01 -9.31
N VAL A 107 -0.12 -11.06 -8.72
CA VAL A 107 0.89 -12.05 -9.11
C VAL A 107 0.46 -13.46 -8.75
N ASN A 108 -0.02 -13.68 -7.53
CA ASN A 108 -0.47 -15.00 -7.09
C ASN A 108 -1.66 -15.50 -7.92
N GLU A 109 -2.61 -14.62 -8.26
CA GLU A 109 -3.72 -14.97 -9.15
C GLU A 109 -3.21 -15.40 -10.53
N SER A 110 -2.30 -14.64 -11.14
CA SER A 110 -1.74 -15.00 -12.44
C SER A 110 -0.88 -16.26 -12.40
N ILE A 111 -0.12 -16.51 -11.33
CA ILE A 111 0.65 -17.77 -11.21
C ILE A 111 -0.30 -18.96 -11.03
N ASN A 112 -1.30 -18.84 -10.16
CA ASN A 112 -2.25 -19.92 -9.89
C ASN A 112 -3.18 -20.22 -11.08
N GLN A 113 -3.48 -19.22 -11.92
CA GLN A 113 -4.25 -19.42 -13.16
C GLN A 113 -3.44 -20.12 -14.26
N ASN A 114 -2.10 -20.03 -14.22
CA ASN A 114 -1.24 -20.40 -15.34
C ASN A 114 -0.29 -21.58 -15.07
N THR A 115 -0.26 -22.17 -13.86
CA THR A 115 0.66 -23.27 -13.52
C THR A 115 0.06 -24.22 -12.46
N ASP A 116 -0.09 -25.52 -12.73
CA ASP A 116 0.91 -26.54 -12.39
C ASP A 116 2.18 -25.96 -11.75
N ASN A 117 2.25 -25.98 -10.41
CA ASN A 117 3.33 -25.48 -9.53
C ASN A 117 4.75 -26.05 -9.79
N LEU A 118 5.00 -26.60 -10.98
CA LEU A 118 6.14 -27.38 -11.42
C LEU A 118 7.49 -26.71 -11.11
N ALA A 119 7.65 -25.40 -11.33
CA ALA A 119 8.91 -24.71 -11.07
C ALA A 119 9.25 -24.61 -9.57
N THR A 120 8.24 -24.29 -8.74
CA THR A 120 8.40 -24.17 -7.28
C THR A 120 8.52 -25.55 -6.62
N GLU A 121 7.77 -26.54 -7.10
CA GLU A 121 7.82 -27.92 -6.61
C GLU A 121 9.13 -28.62 -6.96
N LYS A 122 9.57 -28.55 -8.23
CA LYS A 122 10.85 -29.16 -8.64
C LYS A 122 12.04 -28.56 -7.91
N LEU A 123 12.02 -27.26 -7.62
CA LEU A 123 13.13 -26.60 -6.94
C LEU A 123 13.22 -26.97 -5.45
N LYS A 124 12.08 -27.16 -4.77
CA LYS A 124 12.05 -27.76 -3.42
C LYS A 124 12.61 -29.19 -3.43
N GLU A 125 12.35 -29.97 -4.48
CA GLU A 125 12.93 -31.31 -4.63
C GLU A 125 14.46 -31.28 -4.83
N PHE A 126 14.98 -30.37 -5.65
CA PHE A 126 16.44 -30.25 -5.86
C PHE A 126 17.20 -29.87 -4.60
N GLN A 127 16.67 -28.95 -3.81
CA GLN A 127 17.30 -28.52 -2.55
C GLN A 127 17.46 -29.71 -1.59
N LYS A 128 16.42 -30.57 -1.50
CA LYS A 128 16.47 -31.81 -0.71
C LYS A 128 17.49 -32.81 -1.24
N GLN A 129 17.62 -32.95 -2.56
CA GLN A 129 18.54 -33.92 -3.17
C GLN A 129 20.01 -33.51 -3.09
N MET A 130 20.32 -32.21 -3.12
CA MET A 130 21.70 -31.73 -3.11
C MET A 130 22.32 -31.60 -1.72
N GLY A 131 21.58 -31.92 -0.65
CA GLY A 131 22.06 -31.72 0.73
C GLY A 131 22.44 -30.28 1.04
N LEU A 132 22.01 -29.33 0.20
CA LEU A 132 22.09 -27.92 0.49
C LEU A 132 21.18 -27.69 1.70
N PRO A 133 21.57 -26.83 2.66
CA PRO A 133 20.63 -26.45 3.69
C PRO A 133 19.36 -26.01 2.97
N GLU A 134 18.23 -26.63 3.32
CA GLU A 134 16.92 -26.04 3.05
C GLU A 134 17.14 -24.61 3.52
N LEU A 135 17.23 -23.66 2.58
CA LEU A 135 17.34 -22.26 2.95
C LEU A 135 16.01 -22.05 3.62
N LYS A 136 16.00 -22.22 4.96
CA LYS A 136 14.82 -22.00 5.77
C LYS A 136 14.37 -20.65 5.30
N VAL A 137 13.19 -20.65 4.70
CA VAL A 137 12.47 -19.45 4.36
C VAL A 137 12.70 -18.55 5.57
N LYS A 138 13.35 -17.39 5.37
CA LYS A 138 13.29 -16.35 6.39
C LYS A 138 11.80 -16.16 6.60
N GLN A 139 11.29 -16.82 7.64
CA GLN A 139 9.91 -17.04 8.00
C GLN A 139 8.92 -16.95 6.82
N ASP A 140 8.36 -18.10 6.45
CA ASP A 140 7.26 -18.22 5.49
C ASP A 140 6.01 -17.53 6.05
N VAL A 141 6.01 -16.20 6.07
CA VAL A 141 4.84 -15.37 6.36
C VAL A 141 4.06 -15.26 5.06
N SER A 142 3.47 -16.38 4.62
CA SER A 142 2.29 -16.59 3.75
C SER A 142 1.91 -15.56 2.65
N THR A 143 2.73 -14.60 2.25
CA THR A 143 2.25 -13.39 1.53
C THR A 143 3.21 -12.77 0.52
N ARG A 144 4.33 -13.39 0.10
CA ARG A 144 5.18 -12.77 -0.94
C ARG A 144 5.75 -13.76 -1.96
N TRP A 145 5.22 -13.71 -3.18
CA TRP A 145 5.77 -14.32 -4.41
C TRP A 145 7.23 -13.92 -4.71
N ASN A 146 7.75 -12.86 -4.06
CA ASN A 146 9.14 -12.43 -4.18
C ASN A 146 10.14 -13.55 -3.84
N SER A 147 9.81 -14.45 -2.91
CA SER A 147 10.69 -15.58 -2.58
C SER A 147 10.85 -16.53 -3.79
N SER A 148 9.76 -16.81 -4.50
CA SER A 148 9.75 -17.60 -5.74
C SER A 148 10.56 -16.93 -6.85
N LEU A 149 10.47 -15.60 -7.00
CA LEU A 149 11.30 -14.87 -7.96
C LEU A 149 12.78 -14.93 -7.60
N ASN A 150 13.16 -14.63 -6.35
CA ASN A 150 14.54 -14.70 -5.89
C ASN A 150 15.13 -16.10 -6.11
N MET A 151 14.30 -17.12 -5.91
CA MET A 151 14.63 -18.52 -6.14
C MET A 151 14.85 -18.81 -7.64
N ILE A 152 13.96 -18.35 -8.52
CA ILE A 152 14.10 -18.44 -9.98
C ILE A 152 15.39 -17.74 -10.46
N GLU A 153 15.63 -16.51 -10.01
CA GLU A 153 16.84 -15.75 -10.37
C GLU A 153 18.10 -16.48 -9.90
N ARG A 154 18.08 -17.06 -8.70
CA ARG A 154 19.20 -17.86 -8.20
C ARG A 154 19.41 -19.12 -9.04
N LEU A 155 18.34 -19.79 -9.42
CA LEU A 155 18.39 -20.99 -10.25
C LEU A 155 19.02 -20.68 -11.63
N ILE A 156 18.65 -19.56 -12.25
CA ILE A 156 19.26 -19.06 -13.50
C ILE A 156 20.77 -18.83 -13.32
N GLN A 157 21.20 -18.19 -12.22
CA GLN A 157 22.63 -17.94 -11.95
C GLN A 157 23.45 -19.22 -11.81
N ILE A 158 22.87 -20.27 -11.21
CA ILE A 158 23.57 -21.55 -10.98
C ILE A 158 23.39 -22.56 -12.11
N LYS A 159 22.70 -22.22 -13.21
CA LYS A 159 22.40 -23.13 -14.34
C LYS A 159 23.65 -23.87 -14.84
N ASN A 160 24.75 -23.16 -15.07
CA ASN A 160 25.98 -23.74 -15.63
C ASN A 160 26.69 -24.66 -14.62
N PRO A 161 26.99 -24.24 -13.37
CA PRO A 161 27.51 -25.14 -12.33
C PRO A 161 26.61 -26.34 -12.06
N LEU A 162 25.29 -26.14 -12.04
CA LEU A 162 24.31 -27.19 -11.79
C LEU A 162 24.34 -28.23 -12.92
N SER A 163 24.34 -27.79 -14.18
CA SER A 163 24.40 -28.68 -15.34
C SER A 163 25.71 -29.48 -15.39
N ALA A 164 26.83 -28.86 -15.03
CA ALA A 164 28.14 -29.52 -14.95
C ALA A 164 28.20 -30.57 -13.83
N ALA A 165 27.71 -30.23 -12.63
CA ALA A 165 27.64 -31.16 -11.50
C ALA A 165 26.72 -32.35 -11.79
N MET A 166 25.57 -32.09 -12.41
CA MET A 166 24.58 -33.12 -12.76
C MET A 166 25.11 -34.10 -13.81
N SER A 167 25.92 -33.63 -14.76
CA SER A 167 26.57 -34.48 -15.76
C SER A 167 27.55 -35.50 -15.16
N SER A 168 28.02 -35.27 -13.91
CA SER A 168 28.90 -36.17 -13.18
C SER A 168 28.18 -37.21 -12.31
N LEU A 169 26.87 -37.06 -12.10
CA LEU A 169 26.06 -37.93 -11.25
C LEU A 169 25.39 -39.05 -12.08
N ARG A 170 25.65 -40.32 -11.75
CA ARG A 170 25.13 -41.51 -12.46
C ARG A 170 23.60 -41.69 -12.41
N ARG A 171 22.88 -40.90 -11.61
CA ARG A 171 21.43 -41.03 -11.38
C ARG A 171 20.81 -39.64 -11.18
N ALA A 172 20.82 -38.82 -12.22
CA ALA A 172 20.22 -37.50 -12.26
C ALA A 172 18.74 -37.59 -12.71
N SER A 173 17.84 -38.15 -11.90
CA SER A 173 16.45 -38.40 -12.31
C SER A 173 15.55 -37.17 -12.32
N ASN A 174 15.97 -36.04 -11.72
CA ASN A 174 15.08 -34.90 -11.49
C ASN A 174 15.53 -33.61 -12.18
N CYS A 175 16.39 -33.66 -13.19
CA CYS A 175 16.91 -32.47 -13.86
C CYS A 175 15.80 -31.66 -14.57
N LEU A 176 15.89 -30.32 -14.56
CA LEU A 176 15.01 -29.49 -15.39
C LEU A 176 15.33 -29.74 -16.86
N THR A 177 14.28 -29.92 -17.65
CA THR A 177 14.37 -30.02 -19.11
C THR A 177 14.76 -28.68 -19.72
N SER A 178 15.24 -28.68 -20.97
CA SER A 178 15.54 -27.44 -21.68
C SER A 178 14.34 -26.50 -21.73
N ASN A 179 13.15 -27.05 -22.02
CA ASN A 179 11.89 -26.29 -22.04
C ASN A 179 11.58 -25.63 -20.69
N GLU A 180 11.83 -26.33 -19.57
CA GLU A 180 11.62 -25.75 -18.23
C GLU A 180 12.60 -24.63 -17.94
N TRP A 181 13.86 -24.75 -18.39
CA TRP A 181 14.82 -23.66 -18.30
C TRP A 181 14.41 -22.44 -19.12
N ASP A 182 13.85 -22.66 -20.31
CA ASP A 182 13.39 -21.59 -21.20
C ASP A 182 12.20 -20.87 -20.56
N ILE A 183 11.22 -21.61 -20.01
CA ILE A 183 10.08 -21.03 -19.28
C ILE A 183 10.55 -20.20 -18.07
N ILE A 184 11.48 -20.72 -17.27
CA ILE A 184 12.00 -20.01 -16.09
C ILE A 184 12.72 -18.73 -16.49
N THR A 185 13.51 -18.78 -17.57
CA THR A 185 14.26 -17.64 -18.09
C THR A 185 13.33 -16.58 -18.68
N ASP A 186 12.23 -16.97 -19.30
CA ASP A 186 11.22 -16.08 -19.86
C ASP A 186 10.33 -15.41 -18.81
N CYS A 187 9.96 -16.13 -17.75
CA CYS A 187 9.07 -15.62 -16.71
C CYS A 187 9.76 -14.63 -15.76
N ALA A 188 11.06 -14.79 -15.50
CA ALA A 188 11.77 -13.95 -14.52
C ALA A 188 11.73 -12.44 -14.86
N PRO A 189 12.02 -12.00 -16.11
CA PRO A 189 11.93 -10.59 -16.50
C PRO A 189 10.50 -10.02 -16.43
N ILE A 190 9.47 -10.86 -16.53
CA ILE A 190 8.06 -10.45 -16.40
C ILE A 190 7.72 -10.13 -14.95
N LEU A 191 8.23 -10.93 -14.02
CA LEU A 191 7.97 -10.81 -12.58
C LEU A 191 8.84 -9.75 -11.90
N LYS A 192 10.07 -9.52 -12.37
CA LYS A 192 11.01 -8.56 -11.75
C LYS A 192 10.47 -7.13 -11.54
N PRO A 193 9.72 -6.53 -12.49
CA PRO A 193 9.11 -5.23 -12.30
C PRO A 193 8.14 -5.16 -11.11
N PHE A 194 7.43 -6.24 -10.81
CA PHE A 194 6.51 -6.30 -9.68
C PHE A 194 7.25 -6.25 -8.34
N GLU A 195 8.47 -6.79 -8.27
CA GLU A 195 9.25 -6.89 -7.03
C GLU A 195 9.81 -5.51 -6.73
N SER A 196 10.37 -4.89 -7.76
CA SER A 196 10.87 -3.51 -7.73
C SER A 196 9.79 -2.55 -7.24
N LEU A 197 8.57 -2.67 -7.78
CA LEU A 197 7.45 -1.82 -7.39
C LEU A 197 6.94 -2.13 -5.96
N THR A 198 6.94 -3.39 -5.55
CA THR A 198 6.57 -3.80 -4.18
C THR A 198 7.56 -3.24 -3.17
N ILE A 199 8.86 -3.28 -3.46
CA ILE A 199 9.91 -2.70 -2.60
C ILE A 199 9.71 -1.19 -2.48
N GLU A 200 9.52 -0.50 -3.60
CA GLU A 200 9.33 0.96 -3.61
C GLU A 200 8.10 1.41 -2.81
N LEU A 201 6.99 0.67 -2.90
CA LEU A 201 5.76 0.97 -2.16
C LEU A 201 5.78 0.50 -0.69
N SER A 202 6.78 -0.29 -0.29
CA SER A 202 6.96 -0.72 1.10
C SER A 202 7.82 0.26 1.93
N GLY A 203 8.20 1.40 1.34
CA GLY A 203 8.95 2.45 2.04
C GLY A 203 8.12 3.16 3.12
N GLU A 204 8.76 3.49 4.24
CA GLU A 204 8.12 4.20 5.38
C GLU A 204 8.68 5.61 5.61
N LYS A 205 9.83 5.95 5.01
CA LYS A 205 10.57 7.19 5.26
C LYS A 205 10.25 8.31 4.27
N TYR A 206 9.36 8.06 3.32
CA TYR A 206 8.95 9.02 2.29
C TYR A 206 7.49 8.76 1.90
N PRO A 207 6.79 9.78 1.36
CA PRO A 207 5.43 9.59 0.85
C PRO A 207 5.43 8.61 -0.33
N THR A 208 4.79 7.45 -0.16
CA THR A 208 4.68 6.41 -1.19
C THR A 208 3.44 6.57 -2.07
N LEU A 209 2.37 7.17 -1.51
CA LEU A 209 1.07 7.26 -2.18
C LEU A 209 1.11 8.07 -3.49
N SER A 210 1.93 9.12 -3.57
CA SER A 210 2.08 9.93 -4.79
C SER A 210 2.72 9.15 -5.94
N LEU A 211 3.48 8.09 -5.62
CA LEU A 211 4.18 7.27 -6.59
C LEU A 211 3.29 6.16 -7.16
N VAL A 212 2.15 5.88 -6.56
CA VAL A 212 1.30 4.73 -6.94
C VAL A 212 0.88 4.77 -8.41
N ILE A 213 0.32 5.89 -8.90
CA ILE A 213 -0.12 6.03 -10.29
C ILE A 213 1.06 5.85 -11.28
N PRO A 214 2.15 6.63 -11.19
CA PRO A 214 3.24 6.52 -12.16
C PRO A 214 3.93 5.15 -12.08
N LEU A 215 4.06 4.55 -10.90
CA LEU A 215 4.65 3.23 -10.75
C LEU A 215 3.79 2.14 -11.39
N VAL A 216 2.47 2.12 -11.15
CA VAL A 216 1.58 1.12 -11.78
C VAL A 216 1.61 1.25 -13.30
N ARG A 217 1.66 2.47 -13.83
CA ARG A 217 1.81 2.69 -15.28
C ARG A 217 3.17 2.23 -15.80
N GLY A 218 4.25 2.55 -15.08
CA GLY A 218 5.60 2.11 -15.39
C GLY A 218 5.73 0.58 -15.40
N LEU A 219 5.07 -0.08 -14.45
CA LEU A 219 4.95 -1.54 -14.38
C LEU A 219 4.27 -2.09 -15.64
N GLN A 220 3.07 -1.61 -15.97
CA GLN A 220 2.34 -2.07 -17.15
C GLN A 220 3.14 -1.86 -18.44
N TYR A 221 3.83 -0.72 -18.57
CA TYR A 221 4.70 -0.44 -19.71
C TYR A 221 5.89 -1.38 -19.79
N THR A 222 6.58 -1.60 -18.67
CA THR A 222 7.77 -2.47 -18.60
C THR A 222 7.40 -3.92 -18.92
N VAL A 223 6.32 -4.42 -18.33
CA VAL A 223 5.82 -5.78 -18.58
C VAL A 223 5.42 -5.95 -20.05
N ARG A 224 4.71 -4.99 -20.66
CA ARG A 224 4.35 -5.02 -22.10
C ARG A 224 5.55 -5.02 -23.04
N LYS A 225 6.70 -4.50 -22.61
CA LYS A 225 7.93 -4.46 -23.42
C LYS A 225 8.68 -5.78 -23.43
N VAL A 226 8.46 -6.64 -22.43
CA VAL A 226 9.03 -7.99 -22.43
C VAL A 226 8.50 -8.74 -23.66
N ARG A 227 9.36 -9.56 -24.27
CA ARG A 227 9.04 -10.39 -25.44
C ARG A 227 9.30 -11.84 -25.04
N PRO A 228 8.33 -12.50 -24.35
CA PRO A 228 8.47 -13.91 -24.05
C PRO A 228 8.39 -14.74 -25.34
N GLU A 229 9.14 -15.83 -25.39
CA GLU A 229 9.19 -16.78 -26.50
C GLU A 229 8.37 -18.04 -26.21
N THR A 230 8.26 -18.41 -24.94
CA THR A 230 7.50 -19.56 -24.45
C THR A 230 6.01 -19.23 -24.29
N ASP A 231 5.15 -20.22 -24.58
CA ASP A 231 3.69 -20.10 -24.38
C ASP A 231 3.34 -19.73 -22.93
N ALA A 232 4.06 -20.30 -21.96
CA ALA A 232 3.89 -20.00 -20.54
C ALA A 232 4.23 -18.53 -20.22
N GLY A 233 5.32 -18.00 -20.79
CA GLY A 233 5.70 -16.59 -20.62
C GLY A 233 4.67 -15.64 -21.25
N ILE A 234 4.15 -15.95 -22.45
CA ILE A 234 3.11 -15.17 -23.13
C ILE A 234 1.82 -15.15 -22.30
N LEU A 235 1.41 -16.31 -21.80
CA LEU A 235 0.21 -16.44 -20.97
C LEU A 235 0.36 -15.70 -19.63
N LEU A 236 1.50 -15.85 -18.96
CA LEU A 236 1.80 -15.13 -17.72
C LEU A 236 1.78 -13.62 -17.92
N GLN A 237 2.43 -13.12 -18.98
CA GLN A 237 2.46 -11.70 -19.31
C GLN A 237 1.05 -11.13 -19.53
N SER A 238 0.24 -11.81 -20.35
CA SER A 238 -1.12 -11.36 -20.67
C SER A 238 -2.04 -11.39 -19.45
N SER A 239 -1.99 -12.47 -18.66
CA SER A 239 -2.74 -12.59 -17.40
C SER A 239 -2.35 -11.50 -16.40
N LEU A 240 -1.06 -11.26 -16.18
CA LEU A 240 -0.60 -10.22 -15.24
C LEU A 240 -1.08 -8.83 -15.66
N LEU A 241 -1.01 -8.50 -16.95
CA LEU A 241 -1.48 -7.21 -17.46
C LEU A 241 -3.00 -7.04 -17.29
N ASP A 242 -3.79 -8.10 -17.50
CA ASP A 242 -5.24 -8.09 -17.26
C ASP A 242 -5.55 -7.90 -15.78
N VAL A 243 -4.98 -8.74 -14.91
CA VAL A 243 -5.24 -8.72 -13.47
C VAL A 243 -4.83 -7.38 -12.85
N VAL A 244 -3.68 -6.81 -13.24
CA VAL A 244 -3.25 -5.47 -12.82
C VAL A 244 -4.24 -4.41 -13.31
N SER A 245 -4.69 -4.47 -14.56
CA SER A 245 -5.65 -3.49 -15.08
C SER A 245 -6.98 -3.56 -14.34
N ARG A 246 -7.45 -4.76 -14.01
CA ARG A 246 -8.70 -4.98 -13.25
C ARG A 246 -8.58 -4.54 -11.80
N ARG A 247 -7.48 -4.84 -11.12
CA ARG A 247 -7.31 -4.57 -9.68
C ARG A 247 -6.84 -3.14 -9.38
N LEU A 248 -6.03 -2.56 -10.27
CA LEU A 248 -5.32 -1.29 -10.04
C LEU A 248 -5.65 -0.21 -11.09
N GLY A 249 -6.37 -0.53 -12.16
CA GLY A 249 -6.68 0.43 -13.24
C GLY A 249 -7.62 1.57 -12.82
N SER A 250 -8.35 1.43 -11.72
CA SER A 250 -9.23 2.48 -11.17
C SER A 250 -8.52 3.45 -10.23
N LEU A 251 -7.22 3.26 -9.94
CA LEU A 251 -6.48 4.10 -8.99
C LEU A 251 -6.43 5.57 -9.42
N GLU A 252 -6.37 5.86 -10.72
CA GLU A 252 -6.42 7.25 -11.21
C GLU A 252 -7.77 7.93 -10.97
N LYS A 253 -8.82 7.18 -10.67
CA LYS A 253 -10.15 7.70 -10.30
C LYS A 253 -10.32 7.80 -8.78
N ASN A 254 -9.37 7.27 -8.00
CA ASN A 254 -9.42 7.36 -6.55
C ASN A 254 -9.02 8.79 -6.12
N LYS A 255 -9.95 9.51 -5.46
CA LYS A 255 -9.73 10.90 -5.05
C LYS A 255 -8.48 11.09 -4.20
N ILE A 256 -8.17 10.17 -3.27
CA ILE A 256 -7.03 10.29 -2.38
C ILE A 256 -5.72 10.05 -3.14
N VAL A 257 -5.63 8.97 -3.91
CA VAL A 257 -4.43 8.62 -4.70
C VAL A 257 -4.13 9.70 -5.75
N SER A 258 -5.15 10.15 -6.48
CA SER A 258 -4.99 11.14 -7.55
C SER A 258 -4.61 12.51 -7.01
N LYS A 259 -5.22 12.97 -5.91
CA LYS A 259 -4.79 14.21 -5.24
C LYS A 259 -3.34 14.10 -4.77
N SER A 260 -2.96 12.99 -4.11
CA SER A 260 -1.61 12.76 -3.63
C SER A 260 -0.57 12.81 -4.76
N THR A 261 -0.86 12.15 -5.88
CA THR A 261 0.00 12.14 -7.08
C THR A 261 0.13 13.54 -7.69
N LEU A 262 -0.98 14.29 -7.81
CA LEU A 262 -0.98 15.61 -8.41
C LEU A 262 -0.28 16.68 -7.55
N LEU A 263 -0.32 16.52 -6.23
CA LEU A 263 0.37 17.42 -5.30
C LEU A 263 1.89 17.29 -5.42
N ASP A 264 2.41 16.12 -5.77
CA ASP A 264 3.84 15.89 -5.96
C ASP A 264 4.40 16.76 -7.12
N PRO A 265 5.32 17.70 -6.83
CA PRO A 265 5.83 18.63 -7.83
C PRO A 265 6.63 17.97 -8.95
N LYS A 266 7.16 16.76 -8.72
CA LYS A 266 7.93 16.00 -9.71
C LYS A 266 7.03 15.33 -10.75
N LEU A 267 5.76 15.12 -10.42
CA LEU A 267 4.83 14.28 -11.17
C LEU A 267 3.75 15.13 -11.84
N LYS A 268 3.02 15.95 -11.06
CA LYS A 268 1.87 16.75 -11.52
C LYS A 268 0.94 15.94 -12.44
N LYS A 269 0.46 16.55 -13.52
CA LYS A 269 -0.43 15.88 -14.50
C LYS A 269 0.29 14.81 -15.34
N THR A 270 1.61 14.90 -15.51
CA THR A 270 2.37 13.98 -16.39
C THR A 270 2.38 12.54 -15.89
N ALA A 271 2.13 12.32 -14.60
CA ALA A 271 2.01 10.97 -14.04
C ALA A 271 0.74 10.22 -14.47
N PHE A 272 -0.31 10.91 -14.93
CA PHE A 272 -1.61 10.31 -15.25
C PHE A 272 -1.67 9.74 -16.66
N GLY A 273 -2.31 8.60 -16.81
CA GLY A 273 -2.52 7.93 -18.09
C GLY A 273 -3.61 8.55 -18.93
N LEU A 274 -4.65 9.05 -18.27
CA LEU A 274 -5.76 9.75 -18.91
C LEU A 274 -5.77 11.20 -18.47
N GLU A 275 -5.81 12.11 -19.45
CA GLU A 275 -5.86 13.55 -19.20
C GLU A 275 -7.11 13.94 -18.39
N ASP A 276 -8.25 13.30 -18.66
CA ASP A 276 -9.49 13.50 -17.91
C ASP A 276 -9.33 13.20 -16.41
N ASN A 277 -8.61 12.13 -16.05
CA ASN A 277 -8.35 11.79 -14.65
C ASN A 277 -7.46 12.85 -13.98
N ALA A 278 -6.46 13.37 -14.71
CA ALA A 278 -5.59 14.44 -14.22
C ALA A 278 -6.38 15.75 -14.01
N ASN A 279 -7.29 16.07 -14.93
CA ASN A 279 -8.17 17.24 -14.85
C ASN A 279 -9.16 17.11 -13.69
N ASN A 280 -9.76 15.94 -13.50
CA ASN A 280 -10.62 15.66 -12.35
C ASN A 280 -9.87 15.81 -11.01
N ALA A 281 -8.65 15.29 -10.93
CA ALA A 281 -7.80 15.44 -9.75
C ALA A 281 -7.49 16.90 -9.44
N GLN A 282 -7.22 17.71 -10.47
CA GLN A 282 -7.02 19.15 -10.32
C GLN A 282 -8.28 19.82 -9.82
N GLN A 283 -9.43 19.52 -10.41
CA GLN A 283 -10.71 20.12 -10.00
C GLN A 283 -10.99 19.81 -8.53
N TRP A 284 -10.80 18.56 -8.09
CA TRP A 284 -10.98 18.17 -6.69
C TRP A 284 -10.09 18.96 -5.73
N LEU A 285 -8.84 19.25 -6.10
CA LEU A 285 -7.95 20.09 -5.29
C LEU A 285 -8.42 21.55 -5.26
N VAL A 286 -8.85 22.10 -6.39
CA VAL A 286 -9.36 23.48 -6.48
C VAL A 286 -10.61 23.64 -5.62
N ASP A 287 -11.54 22.69 -5.67
CA ASP A 287 -12.78 22.73 -4.87
C ASP A 287 -12.47 22.70 -3.37
N GLU A 288 -11.51 21.86 -2.95
CA GLU A 288 -11.10 21.71 -1.55
C GLU A 288 -10.38 22.97 -1.05
N LEU A 289 -9.46 23.52 -1.84
CA LEU A 289 -8.79 24.79 -1.53
C LEU A 289 -9.80 25.96 -1.45
N THR A 290 -10.75 26.02 -2.37
CA THR A 290 -11.79 27.05 -2.37
C THR A 290 -12.66 26.96 -1.12
N SER A 291 -12.99 25.74 -0.69
CA SER A 291 -13.75 25.50 0.54
C SER A 291 -12.96 25.95 1.78
N ILE A 292 -11.67 25.63 1.87
CA ILE A 292 -10.79 26.04 2.97
C ILE A 292 -10.67 27.56 3.04
N ILE A 293 -10.45 28.22 1.89
CA ILE A 293 -10.35 29.69 1.82
C ILE A 293 -11.67 30.34 2.25
N SER A 294 -12.81 29.80 1.82
CA SER A 294 -14.13 30.33 2.18
C SER A 294 -14.40 30.24 3.68
N ILE A 295 -14.04 29.11 4.31
CA ILE A 295 -14.16 28.92 5.77
C ILE A 295 -13.26 29.91 6.52
N ASN A 296 -12.02 30.08 6.07
CA ASN A 296 -11.08 31.01 6.71
C ASN A 296 -11.53 32.47 6.58
N ASN A 297 -12.11 32.84 5.43
CA ASN A 297 -12.65 34.19 5.22
C ASN A 297 -13.91 34.45 6.07
N GLY A 298 -14.85 33.50 6.13
CA GLY A 298 -16.06 33.62 6.97
C GLY A 298 -15.76 33.63 8.47
N ALA A 299 -14.70 32.95 8.92
CA ALA A 299 -14.22 33.03 10.30
C ALA A 299 -13.58 34.38 10.64
N ASN A 300 -12.98 35.07 9.67
CA ASN A 300 -12.43 36.41 9.85
C ASN A 300 -13.51 37.49 9.95
N ASP A 301 -14.61 37.38 9.17
CA ASP A 301 -15.71 38.35 9.24
C ASP A 301 -16.47 38.29 10.57
N ASN A 302 -16.66 37.09 11.14
CA ASN A 302 -17.30 36.91 12.45
C ASN A 302 -16.48 37.45 13.64
N ASN A 303 -15.16 37.66 13.47
CA ASN A 303 -14.31 38.26 14.49
C ASN A 303 -14.32 39.80 14.48
N ILE A 304 -14.87 40.43 13.42
CA ILE A 304 -14.98 41.89 13.32
C ILE A 304 -16.27 42.40 13.98
N GLU A 305 -17.35 41.59 14.02
CA GLU A 305 -18.62 41.99 14.65
C GLU A 305 -18.57 42.05 16.19
N ASN A 306 -17.62 41.38 16.85
CA ASN A 306 -17.51 41.34 18.32
C ASN A 306 -16.67 42.47 18.96
N ILE A 307 -16.27 43.51 18.19
CA ILE A 307 -15.50 44.65 18.72
C ILE A 307 -16.37 45.91 18.94
N ASN A 308 -17.65 45.90 18.57
CA ASN A 308 -18.52 47.08 18.62
C ASN A 308 -19.59 47.10 19.74
N GLU A 309 -19.40 46.37 20.84
CA GLU A 309 -20.17 46.62 22.06
C GLU A 309 -19.38 47.49 23.04
N THR A 310 -19.48 48.80 22.85
CA THR A 310 -19.04 49.81 23.83
C THR A 310 -20.00 49.80 25.03
N PRO A 311 -19.52 49.80 26.29
CA PRO A 311 -20.40 49.83 27.46
C PRO A 311 -21.08 51.20 27.60
N ALA A 312 -22.39 51.18 27.89
CA ALA A 312 -23.19 52.36 28.19
C ALA A 312 -22.55 53.20 29.32
N SER A 313 -22.27 54.46 29.01
CA SER A 313 -21.79 55.46 29.96
C SER A 313 -22.86 55.80 30.99
N LEU A 314 -22.53 55.59 32.27
CA LEU A 314 -23.27 56.06 33.43
C LEU A 314 -23.38 57.60 33.43
N THR A 315 -24.61 58.06 33.61
CA THR A 315 -25.00 59.45 33.83
C THR A 315 -24.49 59.96 35.18
N SER A 316 -23.67 61.02 35.17
CA SER A 316 -23.39 61.83 36.36
C SER A 316 -23.99 63.22 36.20
N THR A 317 -24.99 63.50 37.04
CA THR A 317 -25.51 64.84 37.32
C THR A 317 -24.50 65.63 38.17
N GLY A 318 -24.29 66.91 37.87
CA GLY A 318 -23.42 67.75 38.69
C GLY A 318 -23.21 69.16 38.12
N SER A 319 -23.93 70.10 38.72
CA SER A 319 -24.08 71.53 38.37
C SER A 319 -22.81 72.39 38.58
N SER A 320 -22.70 73.43 37.72
CA SER A 320 -22.25 74.82 37.99
C SER A 320 -20.92 75.09 38.72
N TYR A 321 -20.00 75.87 38.11
CA TYR A 321 -19.95 77.34 38.22
C TYR A 321 -18.79 77.92 37.36
N SER A 322 -19.03 79.15 36.92
CA SER A 322 -18.23 80.09 36.14
C SER A 322 -16.87 80.49 36.73
N LEU A 323 -15.81 80.45 35.92
CA LEU A 323 -15.08 81.59 35.31
C LEU A 323 -13.92 81.05 34.46
#